data_AF-A0A4Y9F0A8-F1
#
_entry.id   AF-A0A4Y9F0A8-F1
#
_cell.length_a   1.000
_cell.length_b   1.000
_cell.length_c   1.000
_cell.angle_alpha   90.00
_cell.angle_beta   90.00
_cell.angle_gamma   90.00
#
_symmetry.space_group_name_H-M   'P 1'
#
loop_
_entity.id
_entity.type
_entity.pdbx_description
1 polymer ?
#
loop_
_entity_poly.entity_id
_entity_poly.type
_entity_poly.pdbx_seq_one_letter_code
_entity_poly.pdbx_strand_id
1 'polypeptide(L)'
;MYAVKKSVLLKSATSRKVKPVKKKSALFASSGAVLALVLSACGGSGSGSSLSDVDYSMNGATAEPSVSFATPFAANGTEAYKIEDGDGATIEDGDSLLVDATVFSGTDGTSLGTTYTDAPMIIPVGEDLKNAAPELYDILIGSKVGMSFSYSTNIDTASTSTAEATPTVSAGTATNVEVYTVSGKLLKSAEGTENEKKLSALESFSLADDGTATLTLSADRGDAPTELYTEDLITGTGATVSESDTIYVNYVGVTWSDGTQFDGNFGASPTALSLNGVIEGWKQGLAGKTVGSRVLLVIPSELAYGEDAATSGAPEGALVFVVDILGSSPTRTAAASASASADASATATADASASATETASESASAEATASASE
;
A
#
# COMPACT_ATOMS: atom_id res chain seq x y z
N MET A 1 -0.09 15.70 9.14
CA MET A 1 -1.06 15.30 8.09
C MET A 1 -0.95 16.27 6.93
N TYR A 2 -0.25 15.84 5.87
CA TYR A 2 0.07 16.65 4.70
C TYR A 2 -1.16 16.75 3.77
N ALA A 3 -1.82 17.90 3.77
CA ALA A 3 -2.77 18.28 2.73
C ALA A 3 -2.01 18.98 1.59
N VAL A 4 -1.79 18.28 0.48
CA VAL A 4 -1.27 18.88 -0.74
C VAL A 4 -2.39 19.67 -1.42
N LYS A 5 -2.18 20.99 -1.49
CA LYS A 5 -2.94 21.93 -2.31
C LYS A 5 -3.07 21.43 -3.75
N LYS A 6 -4.29 21.44 -4.28
CA LYS A 6 -4.50 21.74 -5.70
C LYS A 6 -5.77 22.55 -5.90
N SER A 7 -5.60 23.87 -5.83
CA SER A 7 -6.55 24.83 -6.39
C SER A 7 -6.40 24.84 -7.90
N VAL A 8 -7.34 24.25 -8.65
CA VAL A 8 -7.63 24.67 -10.03
C VAL A 8 -9.13 24.56 -10.31
N LEU A 9 -9.70 25.73 -10.58
CA LEU A 9 -10.93 26.03 -11.32
C LEU A 9 -11.69 24.84 -11.94
N LEU A 10 -13.00 24.78 -11.71
CA LEU A 10 -13.92 24.61 -12.83
C LEU A 10 -15.16 25.51 -12.66
N LYS A 11 -15.31 26.40 -13.64
CA LYS A 11 -16.45 27.32 -13.81
C LYS A 11 -17.75 26.54 -13.98
N SER A 12 -18.81 27.13 -13.44
CA SER A 12 -20.22 26.91 -13.73
C SER A 12 -20.51 26.40 -15.15
N ALA A 13 -21.15 25.23 -15.26
CA ALA A 13 -21.83 24.80 -16.47
C ALA A 13 -23.26 24.36 -16.15
N THR A 14 -24.18 25.13 -16.71
CA THR A 14 -25.63 25.08 -16.67
C THR A 14 -26.23 23.71 -16.98
N SER A 15 -27.20 23.34 -16.13
CA SER A 15 -28.26 22.35 -16.29
C SER A 15 -28.61 21.96 -17.73
N ARG A 16 -28.58 20.65 -18.03
CA ARG A 16 -29.30 20.07 -19.16
C ARG A 16 -29.94 18.75 -18.74
N LYS A 17 -31.27 18.78 -18.56
CA LYS A 17 -32.14 17.63 -18.29
C LYS A 17 -31.98 16.56 -19.39
N VAL A 18 -31.71 15.31 -19.00
CA VAL A 18 -31.87 14.14 -19.85
C VAL A 18 -32.92 13.21 -19.22
N LYS A 19 -33.92 12.83 -20.03
CA LYS A 19 -35.06 11.97 -19.66
C LYS A 19 -34.62 10.49 -19.52
N PRO A 20 -35.32 9.68 -18.70
CA PRO A 20 -34.94 8.29 -18.45
C PRO A 20 -35.38 7.36 -19.60
N VAL A 21 -34.50 6.43 -19.99
CA VAL A 21 -34.83 5.32 -20.89
C VAL A 21 -35.13 4.08 -20.04
N LYS A 22 -36.37 3.59 -20.16
CA LYS A 22 -36.82 2.32 -19.60
C LYS A 22 -36.10 1.16 -20.30
N LYS A 23 -35.43 0.29 -19.55
CA LYS A 23 -35.12 -1.08 -20.00
C LYS A 23 -35.74 -2.10 -19.05
N LYS A 24 -36.32 -3.11 -19.70
CA LYS A 24 -37.25 -4.10 -19.16
C LYS A 24 -36.53 -5.12 -18.31
N SER A 25 -37.14 -5.44 -17.17
CA SER A 25 -36.82 -6.56 -16.29
C SER A 25 -36.97 -7.89 -17.02
N ALA A 26 -36.02 -8.80 -16.80
CA ALA A 26 -36.19 -10.23 -17.02
C ALA A 26 -35.99 -10.93 -15.68
N LEU A 27 -37.03 -11.62 -15.23
CA LEU A 27 -37.04 -12.48 -14.06
C LEU A 27 -36.17 -13.72 -14.31
N PHE A 28 -35.34 -14.07 -13.32
CA PHE A 28 -35.01 -15.46 -13.04
C PHE A 28 -35.35 -15.73 -11.56
N ALA A 29 -36.42 -16.51 -11.36
CA ALA A 29 -36.63 -17.35 -10.19
C ALA A 29 -35.64 -18.54 -10.30
N SER A 30 -35.12 -19.21 -9.28
CA SER A 30 -35.37 -19.28 -7.83
C SER A 30 -34.31 -20.24 -7.28
N SER A 31 -33.76 -19.98 -6.09
CA SER A 31 -33.53 -21.05 -5.11
C SER A 31 -33.43 -20.43 -3.72
N GLY A 32 -34.34 -20.85 -2.84
CA GLY A 32 -34.62 -20.20 -1.58
C GLY A 32 -33.64 -20.60 -0.48
N ALA A 33 -33.14 -19.60 0.24
CA ALA A 33 -32.88 -19.71 1.66
C ALA A 33 -33.88 -18.78 2.35
N VAL A 34 -34.83 -19.37 3.10
CA VAL A 34 -35.70 -18.62 4.00
C VAL A 34 -34.82 -18.13 5.14
N LEU A 35 -34.31 -16.91 5.02
CA LEU A 35 -33.67 -16.20 6.12
C LEU A 35 -34.79 -15.78 7.09
N ALA A 36 -35.05 -16.61 8.08
CA ALA A 36 -35.94 -16.27 9.18
C ALA A 36 -35.28 -15.15 10.00
N LEU A 37 -35.62 -13.90 9.67
CA LEU A 37 -35.37 -12.71 10.49
C LEU A 37 -36.14 -12.84 11.80
N VAL A 38 -35.54 -13.49 12.79
CA VAL A 38 -35.98 -13.38 14.17
C VAL A 38 -35.45 -12.05 14.70
N LEU A 39 -36.23 -10.99 14.49
CA LEU A 39 -36.09 -9.74 15.22
C LEU A 39 -36.42 -10.00 16.70
N SER A 40 -35.44 -10.53 17.44
CA SER A 40 -35.41 -10.37 18.90
C SER A 40 -35.00 -8.93 19.18
N ALA A 41 -35.94 -8.01 19.00
CA ALA A 41 -35.90 -6.70 19.63
C ALA A 41 -36.14 -6.91 21.14
N CYS A 42 -35.09 -7.32 21.86
CA CYS A 42 -35.07 -7.21 23.31
C CYS A 42 -34.46 -5.86 23.66
N GLY A 43 -35.27 -4.99 24.26
CA GLY A 43 -34.82 -3.72 24.78
C GLY A 43 -33.72 -3.93 25.83
N GLY A 44 -32.55 -3.38 25.56
CA GLY A 44 -31.44 -3.26 26.50
C GLY A 44 -31.05 -1.80 26.63
N SER A 45 -31.01 -1.30 27.86
CA SER A 45 -30.61 0.07 28.19
C SER A 45 -29.21 0.40 27.68
N GLY A 46 -29.07 1.49 26.94
CA GLY A 46 -27.94 2.43 26.98
C GLY A 46 -26.52 1.85 27.01
N SER A 47 -26.22 0.84 26.20
CA SER A 47 -24.85 0.36 25.99
C SER A 47 -24.56 0.55 24.50
N GLY A 48 -23.71 1.51 24.13
CA GLY A 48 -23.31 1.71 22.73
C GLY A 48 -22.66 0.48 22.12
N SER A 49 -22.55 0.47 20.80
CA SER A 49 -21.99 -0.64 20.01
C SER A 49 -20.53 -0.89 20.37
N SER A 50 -20.08 -2.15 20.31
CA SER A 50 -18.66 -2.52 20.40
C SER A 50 -18.19 -3.14 19.08
N LEU A 51 -16.92 -2.93 18.76
CA LEU A 51 -16.28 -3.55 17.60
C LEU A 51 -16.24 -5.09 17.69
N SER A 52 -16.27 -5.68 18.89
CA SER A 52 -16.34 -7.14 19.02
C SER A 52 -17.66 -7.74 18.56
N ASP A 53 -18.72 -6.93 18.44
CA ASP A 53 -20.05 -7.35 18.00
C ASP A 53 -20.22 -7.26 16.47
N VAL A 54 -19.20 -6.76 15.75
CA VAL A 54 -19.22 -6.64 14.29
C VAL A 54 -18.88 -7.98 13.65
N ASP A 55 -19.69 -8.41 12.68
CA ASP A 55 -19.41 -9.58 11.86
C ASP A 55 -18.42 -9.18 10.75
N TYR A 56 -17.17 -9.62 10.87
CA TYR A 56 -16.12 -9.39 9.86
C TYR A 56 -15.99 -10.59 8.92
N SER A 57 -15.86 -10.33 7.62
CA SER A 57 -15.43 -11.31 6.63
C SER A 57 -14.19 -10.78 5.92
N MET A 58 -13.04 -11.37 6.25
CA MET A 58 -11.73 -10.96 5.76
C MET A 58 -11.32 -11.74 4.51
N ASN A 59 -10.48 -11.11 3.66
CA ASN A 59 -9.95 -11.69 2.42
C ASN A 59 -8.40 -11.74 2.41
N GLY A 60 -7.78 -11.97 3.57
CA GLY A 60 -6.33 -12.23 3.69
C GLY A 60 -5.43 -11.14 3.09
N ALA A 61 -5.75 -9.86 3.30
CA ALA A 61 -5.05 -8.68 2.74
C ALA A 61 -5.12 -8.51 1.21
N THR A 62 -5.74 -9.45 0.46
CA THR A 62 -5.73 -9.42 -1.02
C THR A 62 -6.93 -8.69 -1.63
N ALA A 63 -8.02 -8.54 -0.88
CA ALA A 63 -9.23 -7.86 -1.32
C ALA A 63 -9.91 -7.12 -0.18
N GLU A 64 -10.79 -6.17 -0.54
CA GLU A 64 -11.61 -5.42 0.40
C GLU A 64 -12.41 -6.38 1.31
N PRO A 65 -12.39 -6.19 2.64
CA PRO A 65 -13.22 -6.96 3.56
C PRO A 65 -14.69 -6.57 3.42
N SER A 66 -15.59 -7.40 3.95
CA SER A 66 -16.99 -6.99 4.17
C SER A 66 -17.35 -7.07 5.64
N VAL A 67 -18.22 -6.17 6.09
CA VAL A 67 -18.68 -6.11 7.48
C VAL A 67 -20.20 -6.09 7.55
N SER A 68 -20.73 -6.61 8.65
CA SER A 68 -22.15 -6.52 9.01
C SER A 68 -22.28 -6.13 10.48
N PHE A 69 -23.09 -5.11 10.76
CA PHE A 69 -23.33 -4.60 12.11
C PHE A 69 -24.69 -3.89 12.19
N ALA A 70 -25.21 -3.73 13.41
CA ALA A 70 -26.44 -2.99 13.64
C ALA A 70 -26.24 -1.49 13.36
N THR A 71 -27.15 -0.89 12.59
CA THR A 71 -27.10 0.54 12.23
C THR A 71 -28.16 1.34 13.01
N PRO A 72 -27.82 2.56 13.49
CA PRO A 72 -26.49 3.15 13.45
C PRO A 72 -25.51 2.45 14.41
N PHE A 73 -24.27 2.22 13.96
CA PHE A 73 -23.17 1.82 14.83
C PHE A 73 -22.69 3.04 15.60
N ALA A 74 -22.69 2.97 16.92
CA ALA A 74 -22.32 4.10 17.78
C ALA A 74 -21.43 3.60 18.91
N ALA A 75 -20.11 3.66 18.70
CA ALA A 75 -19.14 3.33 19.73
C ALA A 75 -19.26 4.27 20.93
N ASN A 76 -19.08 3.74 22.14
CA ASN A 76 -19.11 4.55 23.36
C ASN A 76 -17.85 5.42 23.55
N GLY A 77 -16.81 5.18 22.74
CA GLY A 77 -15.52 5.85 22.77
C GLY A 77 -14.62 5.32 21.67
N THR A 78 -13.35 5.74 21.68
CA THR A 78 -12.33 5.14 20.81
C THR A 78 -12.14 3.68 21.20
N GLU A 79 -12.16 2.79 20.22
CA GLU A 79 -11.98 1.36 20.42
C GLU A 79 -11.11 0.79 19.29
N ALA A 80 -10.20 -0.11 19.65
CA ALA A 80 -9.43 -0.92 18.72
C ALA A 80 -9.72 -2.40 19.03
N TYR A 81 -10.01 -3.19 18.00
CA TYR A 81 -10.35 -4.59 18.13
C TYR A 81 -9.52 -5.44 17.18
N LYS A 82 -8.80 -6.43 17.70
CA LYS A 82 -8.07 -7.39 16.87
C LYS A 82 -9.06 -8.41 16.28
N ILE A 83 -9.15 -8.45 14.95
CA ILE A 83 -10.04 -9.35 14.21
C ILE A 83 -9.35 -10.70 14.02
N GLU A 84 -8.15 -10.70 13.44
CA GLU A 84 -7.38 -11.90 13.10
C GLU A 84 -5.89 -11.69 13.42
N ASP A 85 -5.23 -12.77 13.87
CA ASP A 85 -3.79 -12.79 14.07
C ASP A 85 -3.04 -12.95 12.73
N GLY A 86 -1.92 -12.26 12.60
CA GLY A 86 -0.98 -12.46 11.51
C GLY A 86 0.01 -13.61 11.78
N ASP A 87 0.67 -14.08 10.74
CA ASP A 87 1.71 -15.12 10.82
C ASP A 87 3.12 -14.60 10.49
N GLY A 88 3.23 -13.34 10.06
CA GLY A 88 4.48 -12.71 9.63
C GLY A 88 5.39 -12.24 10.77
N ALA A 89 6.24 -11.25 10.45
CA ALA A 89 7.18 -10.66 11.40
C ALA A 89 6.45 -10.00 12.57
N THR A 90 7.02 -10.10 13.77
CA THR A 90 6.53 -9.36 14.93
C THR A 90 6.65 -7.86 14.71
N ILE A 91 5.63 -7.13 15.14
CA ILE A 91 5.55 -5.67 15.12
C ILE A 91 6.17 -5.15 16.41
N GLU A 92 7.14 -4.26 16.27
CA GLU A 92 7.90 -3.68 17.36
C GLU A 92 7.80 -2.14 17.36
N ASP A 93 8.21 -1.52 18.47
CA ASP A 93 8.32 -0.08 18.55
C ASP A 93 9.38 0.45 17.55
N GLY A 94 9.07 1.57 16.90
CA GLY A 94 9.86 2.16 15.83
C GLY A 94 9.65 1.52 14.44
N ASP A 95 8.77 0.53 14.30
CA ASP A 95 8.45 -0.04 12.99
C ASP A 95 7.54 0.88 12.16
N SER A 96 7.65 0.80 10.84
CA SER A 96 6.71 1.44 9.92
C SER A 96 5.93 0.36 9.17
N LEU A 97 4.62 0.33 9.38
CA LEU A 97 3.73 -0.69 8.82
C LEU A 97 3.11 -0.21 7.52
N LEU A 98 2.98 -1.12 6.56
CA LEU A 98 2.11 -0.95 5.41
C LEU A 98 0.75 -1.53 5.76
N VAL A 99 -0.30 -0.72 5.70
CA VAL A 99 -1.65 -1.17 6.00
C VAL A 99 -2.62 -0.83 4.88
N ASP A 100 -3.59 -1.72 4.70
CA ASP A 100 -4.73 -1.50 3.83
C ASP A 100 -5.98 -1.27 4.66
N ALA A 101 -6.83 -0.36 4.22
CA ALA A 101 -7.97 0.10 4.97
C ALA A 101 -9.25 0.10 4.13
N THR A 102 -10.37 -0.18 4.79
CA THR A 102 -11.71 0.10 4.29
C THR A 102 -12.53 0.74 5.39
N VAL A 103 -13.22 1.83 5.08
CA VAL A 103 -14.01 2.60 6.04
C VAL A 103 -15.49 2.39 5.75
N PHE A 104 -16.25 1.94 6.73
CA PHE A 104 -17.69 1.76 6.63
C PHE A 104 -18.43 2.82 7.45
N SER A 105 -19.44 3.43 6.83
CA SER A 105 -20.35 4.38 7.46
C SER A 105 -21.09 3.71 8.62
N GLY A 106 -20.93 4.23 9.83
CA GLY A 106 -21.71 3.76 10.98
C GLY A 106 -23.20 3.99 10.81
N THR A 107 -23.61 4.95 9.99
CA THR A 107 -25.02 5.34 9.84
C THR A 107 -25.83 4.28 9.11
N ASP A 108 -25.25 3.67 8.07
CA ASP A 108 -25.98 2.82 7.12
C ASP A 108 -25.15 1.61 6.61
N GLY A 109 -23.92 1.43 7.09
CA GLY A 109 -23.04 0.33 6.71
C GLY A 109 -22.38 0.47 5.33
N THR A 110 -22.57 1.60 4.64
CA THR A 110 -22.01 1.79 3.30
C THR A 110 -20.49 1.99 3.33
N SER A 111 -19.76 1.44 2.35
CA SER A 111 -18.32 1.70 2.20
C SER A 111 -18.10 3.16 1.78
N LEU A 112 -17.31 3.89 2.57
CA LEU A 112 -16.94 5.29 2.36
C LEU A 112 -15.62 5.44 1.58
N GLY A 113 -14.82 4.38 1.51
CA GLY A 113 -13.55 4.38 0.81
C GLY A 113 -12.66 3.19 1.18
N THR A 114 -11.74 2.85 0.29
CA THR A 114 -10.83 1.71 0.42
C THR A 114 -9.46 2.05 -0.16
N THR A 115 -8.38 1.51 0.43
CA THR A 115 -7.03 1.59 -0.15
C THR A 115 -6.66 0.33 -0.96
N TYR A 116 -7.56 -0.66 -1.04
CA TYR A 116 -7.29 -1.91 -1.77
C TYR A 116 -7.23 -1.73 -3.29
N THR A 117 -7.42 -0.51 -3.79
CA THR A 117 -7.18 -0.10 -5.18
C THR A 117 -5.94 0.76 -5.38
N ASP A 118 -5.31 1.17 -4.28
CA ASP A 118 -4.21 2.13 -4.22
C ASP A 118 -2.99 1.55 -3.48
N ALA A 119 -1.95 2.36 -3.28
CA ALA A 119 -0.81 1.96 -2.49
C ALA A 119 -1.18 1.87 -0.99
N PRO A 120 -0.69 0.85 -0.26
CA PRO A 120 -0.82 0.79 1.19
C PRO A 120 -0.36 2.06 1.89
N MET A 121 -1.08 2.46 2.94
CA MET A 121 -0.72 3.60 3.78
C MET A 121 0.34 3.21 4.82
N ILE A 122 1.15 4.17 5.23
CA ILE A 122 2.20 3.97 6.23
C ILE A 122 1.66 4.34 7.62
N ILE A 123 1.76 3.42 8.57
CA ILE A 123 1.54 3.70 10.00
C ILE A 123 2.88 3.56 10.74
N PRO A 124 3.47 4.67 11.23
CA PRO A 124 4.63 4.60 12.11
C PRO A 124 4.17 4.17 13.51
N VAL A 125 4.74 3.07 14.01
CA VAL A 125 4.49 2.55 15.35
C VAL A 125 5.54 3.13 16.29
N GLY A 126 5.13 4.01 17.19
CA GLY A 126 6.04 4.65 18.12
C GLY A 126 5.31 5.56 19.11
N GLU A 127 6.08 6.43 19.77
CA GLU A 127 5.57 7.33 20.81
C GLU A 127 4.42 8.21 20.33
N ASP A 128 4.47 8.73 19.11
CA ASP A 128 3.38 9.54 18.53
C ASP A 128 2.08 8.74 18.41
N LEU A 129 2.15 7.49 17.91
CA LEU A 129 0.98 6.62 17.80
C LEU A 129 0.46 6.24 19.19
N LYS A 130 1.36 5.93 20.12
CA LYS A 130 1.01 5.60 21.51
C LYS A 130 0.29 6.75 22.21
N ASN A 131 0.71 7.98 21.96
CA ASN A 131 0.08 9.17 22.53
C ASN A 131 -1.25 9.51 21.85
N ALA A 132 -1.36 9.33 20.54
CA ALA A 132 -2.55 9.69 19.77
C ALA A 132 -3.66 8.63 19.81
N ALA A 133 -3.30 7.34 19.84
CA ALA A 133 -4.20 6.20 19.78
C ALA A 133 -3.62 5.01 20.58
N PRO A 134 -3.61 5.09 21.92
CA PRO A 134 -3.00 4.07 22.78
C PRO A 134 -3.65 2.69 22.60
N GLU A 135 -4.96 2.62 22.39
CA GLU A 135 -5.68 1.36 22.14
C GLU A 135 -5.19 0.68 20.85
N LEU A 136 -4.91 1.48 19.82
CA LEU A 136 -4.35 0.99 18.56
C LEU A 136 -2.89 0.54 18.74
N TYR A 137 -2.07 1.33 19.44
CA TYR A 137 -0.68 0.97 19.73
C TYR A 137 -0.60 -0.37 20.49
N ASP A 138 -1.43 -0.56 21.51
CA ASP A 138 -1.42 -1.74 22.37
C ASP A 138 -1.82 -3.02 21.61
N ILE A 139 -2.72 -2.95 20.63
CA ILE A 139 -3.05 -4.13 19.81
C ILE A 139 -2.00 -4.42 18.72
N LEU A 140 -1.23 -3.41 18.28
CA LEU A 140 -0.22 -3.57 17.25
C LEU A 140 1.08 -4.15 17.82
N ILE A 141 1.56 -3.64 18.95
CA ILE A 141 2.83 -4.08 19.53
C ILE A 141 2.78 -5.56 19.93
N GLY A 142 3.77 -6.34 19.48
CA GLY A 142 3.87 -7.77 19.75
C GLY A 142 2.97 -8.65 18.87
N SER A 143 2.00 -8.05 18.17
CA SER A 143 1.26 -8.73 17.10
C SER A 143 2.15 -8.94 15.87
N LYS A 144 1.63 -9.62 14.85
CA LYS A 144 2.39 -10.00 13.65
C LYS A 144 1.83 -9.37 12.39
N VAL A 145 2.71 -9.07 11.44
CA VAL A 145 2.35 -8.71 10.06
C VAL A 145 1.39 -9.77 9.51
N GLY A 146 0.39 -9.33 8.74
CA GLY A 146 -0.74 -10.14 8.31
C GLY A 146 -1.97 -10.03 9.22
N MET A 147 -1.83 -9.42 10.41
CA MET A 147 -2.98 -9.21 11.30
C MET A 147 -4.01 -8.26 10.67
N SER A 148 -5.27 -8.47 11.06
CA SER A 148 -6.36 -7.55 10.76
C SER A 148 -6.97 -7.04 12.06
N PHE A 149 -7.33 -5.76 12.06
CA PHE A 149 -7.93 -5.11 13.21
C PHE A 149 -8.99 -4.12 12.74
N SER A 150 -9.93 -3.82 13.63
CA SER A 150 -10.88 -2.74 13.44
C SER A 150 -10.56 -1.60 14.39
N TYR A 151 -10.84 -0.39 13.95
CA TYR A 151 -10.71 0.81 14.74
C TYR A 151 -11.96 1.66 14.55
N SER A 152 -12.42 2.30 15.61
CA SER A 152 -13.51 3.26 15.53
C SER A 152 -13.13 4.49 16.32
N THR A 153 -13.22 5.64 15.67
CA THR A 153 -13.06 6.94 16.33
C THR A 153 -14.38 7.67 16.36
N ASN A 154 -14.60 8.38 17.46
CA ASN A 154 -15.75 9.24 17.65
C ASN A 154 -15.44 10.67 17.17
N ILE A 155 -14.93 10.81 15.94
CA ILE A 155 -14.44 12.06 15.35
C ILE A 155 -15.11 12.30 13.99
N ASP A 156 -15.68 13.51 13.81
CA ASP A 156 -16.10 13.98 12.49
C ASP A 156 -14.86 14.32 11.65
N THR A 157 -14.49 13.43 10.74
CA THR A 157 -13.33 13.56 9.84
C THR A 157 -13.48 14.72 8.83
N ALA A 158 -14.61 15.44 8.80
CA ALA A 158 -14.81 16.63 7.98
C ALA A 158 -14.05 17.89 8.48
N SER A 159 -13.37 17.86 9.64
CA SER A 159 -12.64 19.02 10.19
C SER A 159 -11.19 18.69 10.54
N THR A 160 -10.32 18.61 9.53
CA THR A 160 -8.87 18.50 9.73
C THR A 160 -8.19 19.86 9.59
N SER A 161 -8.14 20.61 10.69
CA SER A 161 -7.08 21.60 10.93
C SER A 161 -6.34 21.22 12.19
N THR A 162 -5.03 21.11 12.09
CA THR A 162 -4.06 20.80 13.15
C THR A 162 -4.39 21.46 14.49
N ALA A 163 -5.09 20.73 15.36
CA ALA A 163 -5.19 20.94 16.79
C ALA A 163 -5.74 19.64 17.38
N GLU A 164 -5.14 19.21 18.49
CA GLU A 164 -5.54 18.10 19.36
C GLU A 164 -6.95 17.54 19.11
N ALA A 165 -7.03 16.27 18.74
CA ALA A 165 -8.30 15.57 18.58
C ALA A 165 -8.97 15.37 19.95
N THR A 166 -9.65 16.39 20.46
CA THR A 166 -10.69 16.17 21.47
C THR A 166 -11.86 15.44 20.81
N PRO A 167 -12.39 14.34 21.36
CA PRO A 167 -13.59 13.69 20.82
C PRO A 167 -14.77 14.66 20.89
N THR A 168 -15.34 15.04 19.75
CA THR A 168 -16.32 16.15 19.65
C THR A 168 -17.77 15.72 19.42
N VAL A 169 -18.13 14.43 19.46
CA VAL A 169 -19.53 14.03 19.27
C VAL A 169 -20.14 13.34 20.48
N SER A 170 -21.44 13.59 20.68
CA SER A 170 -22.21 13.10 21.83
C SER A 170 -22.37 11.58 21.76
N ALA A 171 -22.36 10.92 22.92
CA ALA A 171 -22.65 9.49 23.04
C ALA A 171 -23.92 9.10 22.24
N GLY A 172 -23.83 8.06 21.40
CA GLY A 172 -24.92 7.62 20.53
C GLY A 172 -24.95 8.23 19.12
N THR A 173 -23.97 9.07 18.76
CA THR A 173 -23.75 9.51 17.37
C THR A 173 -23.12 8.38 16.57
N ALA A 174 -23.51 8.20 15.31
CA ALA A 174 -22.97 7.14 14.47
C ALA A 174 -21.45 7.32 14.28
N THR A 175 -20.67 6.28 14.55
CA THR A 175 -19.22 6.23 14.36
C THR A 175 -18.87 5.26 13.25
N ASN A 176 -17.84 5.57 12.47
CA ASN A 176 -17.43 4.67 11.40
C ASN A 176 -16.79 3.40 11.96
N VAL A 177 -16.95 2.30 11.22
CA VAL A 177 -16.23 1.05 11.45
C VAL A 177 -15.11 1.00 10.43
N GLU A 178 -13.87 1.19 10.87
CA GLU A 178 -12.69 1.13 10.01
C GLU A 178 -12.06 -0.26 10.16
N VAL A 179 -11.73 -0.89 9.05
CA VAL A 179 -11.10 -2.21 9.01
C VAL A 179 -9.76 -2.11 8.34
N TYR A 180 -8.73 -2.59 9.02
CA TYR A 180 -7.34 -2.53 8.59
C TYR A 180 -6.75 -3.93 8.47
N THR A 181 -5.86 -4.09 7.50
CA THR A 181 -4.98 -5.27 7.40
C THR A 181 -3.53 -4.82 7.24
N VAL A 182 -2.64 -5.35 8.08
CA VAL A 182 -1.21 -5.07 8.01
C VAL A 182 -0.60 -5.93 6.91
N SER A 183 -0.42 -5.36 5.71
CA SER A 183 0.08 -6.07 4.54
C SER A 183 1.60 -6.18 4.50
N GLY A 184 2.32 -5.37 5.29
CA GLY A 184 3.77 -5.46 5.36
C GLY A 184 4.40 -4.61 6.45
N LYS A 185 5.72 -4.75 6.56
CA LYS A 185 6.58 -3.94 7.41
C LYS A 185 7.74 -3.40 6.57
N LEU A 186 7.98 -2.09 6.63
CA LEU A 186 9.10 -1.45 5.95
C LEU A 186 10.41 -1.68 6.70
N LEU A 187 11.51 -1.75 5.96
CA LEU A 187 12.85 -1.70 6.54
C LEU A 187 13.11 -0.32 7.17
N LYS A 188 13.93 -0.27 8.23
CA LYS A 188 14.31 0.97 8.90
C LYS A 188 15.39 1.74 8.12
N SER A 189 16.24 1.01 7.41
CA SER A 189 17.29 1.53 6.53
C SER A 189 17.57 0.55 5.40
N ALA A 190 18.40 0.94 4.44
CA ALA A 190 19.02 -0.01 3.53
C ALA A 190 19.79 -1.10 4.32
N GLU A 191 19.65 -2.35 3.87
CA GLU A 191 20.24 -3.55 4.46
C GLU A 191 20.64 -4.50 3.33
N GLY A 192 21.87 -5.01 3.37
CA GLY A 192 22.38 -5.89 2.32
C GLY A 192 23.89 -5.94 2.26
N THR A 193 24.41 -6.23 1.06
CA THR A 193 25.86 -6.29 0.82
C THR A 193 26.39 -4.92 0.42
N GLU A 194 27.32 -4.37 1.19
CA GLU A 194 28.03 -3.14 0.82
C GLU A 194 28.90 -3.36 -0.41
N ASN A 195 28.85 -2.41 -1.35
CA ASN A 195 29.68 -2.42 -2.54
C ASN A 195 30.75 -1.34 -2.46
N GLU A 196 31.87 -1.58 -3.13
CA GLU A 196 32.88 -0.56 -3.34
C GLU A 196 32.31 0.58 -4.20
N LYS A 197 32.40 1.81 -3.69
CA LYS A 197 32.04 3.03 -4.41
C LYS A 197 32.91 3.20 -5.67
N LYS A 198 32.29 3.26 -6.84
CA LYS A 198 32.95 3.37 -8.16
C LYS A 198 32.93 4.78 -8.71
N LEU A 199 31.89 5.57 -8.42
CA LEU A 199 31.84 6.94 -8.91
C LEU A 199 32.80 7.86 -8.12
N SER A 200 33.83 8.38 -8.79
CA SER A 200 34.78 9.33 -8.19
C SER A 200 34.16 10.69 -7.86
N ALA A 201 33.12 11.09 -8.59
CA ALA A 201 32.37 12.33 -8.34
C ALA A 201 31.60 12.31 -7.01
N LEU A 202 31.29 11.13 -6.48
CA LEU A 202 30.78 10.98 -5.12
C LEU A 202 31.98 10.96 -4.17
N GLU A 203 32.12 11.95 -3.30
CA GLU A 203 33.17 11.94 -2.28
C GLU A 203 32.77 11.00 -1.14
N SER A 204 31.61 11.27 -0.53
CA SER A 204 31.06 10.46 0.55
C SER A 204 29.54 10.54 0.64
N PHE A 205 28.95 9.48 1.18
CA PHE A 205 27.61 9.48 1.75
C PHE A 205 27.72 8.97 3.19
N SER A 206 27.03 9.62 4.12
CA SER A 206 26.92 9.15 5.51
C SER A 206 25.51 9.36 6.02
N LEU A 207 25.07 8.46 6.89
CA LEU A 207 23.82 8.54 7.62
C LEU A 207 24.16 8.45 9.11
N ALA A 208 23.87 9.51 9.86
CA ALA A 208 24.08 9.55 11.30
C ALA A 208 22.95 8.83 12.04
N ASP A 209 23.18 8.48 13.31
CA ASP A 209 22.21 7.78 14.16
C ASP A 209 20.93 8.58 14.40
N ASP A 210 20.99 9.92 14.30
CA ASP A 210 19.83 10.81 14.40
C ASP A 210 19.03 10.90 13.08
N GLY A 211 19.42 10.12 12.06
CA GLY A 211 18.81 10.12 10.75
C GLY A 211 19.31 11.22 9.81
N THR A 212 20.29 12.03 10.21
CA THR A 212 20.86 13.05 9.32
C THR A 212 21.69 12.40 8.22
N ALA A 213 21.26 12.55 6.97
CA ALA A 213 22.03 12.13 5.80
C ALA A 213 22.88 13.27 5.25
N THR A 214 24.16 13.01 4.99
CA THR A 214 25.07 13.94 4.32
C THR A 214 25.59 13.31 3.03
N LEU A 215 25.34 13.99 1.91
CA LEU A 215 25.82 13.61 0.58
C LEU A 215 26.81 14.68 0.10
N THR A 216 28.09 14.30 -0.05
CA THR A 216 29.15 15.22 -0.48
C THR A 216 29.66 14.82 -1.85
N LEU A 217 29.62 15.77 -2.79
CA LEU A 217 30.18 15.61 -4.12
C LEU A 217 31.61 16.15 -4.17
N SER A 218 32.47 15.51 -4.95
CA SER A 218 33.85 15.95 -5.10
C SER A 218 33.93 17.33 -5.74
N ALA A 219 34.89 18.15 -5.30
CA ALA A 219 35.13 19.47 -5.88
C ALA A 219 35.61 19.40 -7.35
N ASP A 220 36.23 18.29 -7.74
CA ASP A 220 36.74 18.00 -9.09
C ASP A 220 35.84 17.05 -9.89
N ARG A 221 34.54 16.95 -9.53
CA ARG A 221 33.54 16.07 -10.16
C ARG A 221 33.36 16.22 -11.67
N GLY A 222 33.90 17.28 -12.27
CA GLY A 222 33.87 17.53 -13.71
C GLY A 222 32.56 18.15 -14.19
N ASP A 223 32.37 18.07 -15.51
CA ASP A 223 31.19 18.62 -16.18
C ASP A 223 29.91 17.85 -15.79
N ALA A 224 28.76 18.49 -15.98
CA ALA A 224 27.48 17.87 -15.72
C ALA A 224 27.29 16.58 -16.55
N PRO A 225 26.74 15.51 -15.94
CA PRO A 225 26.48 14.26 -16.64
C PRO A 225 25.50 14.46 -17.79
N THR A 226 25.74 13.77 -18.90
CA THR A 226 24.82 13.71 -20.05
C THR A 226 24.03 12.40 -20.12
N GLU A 227 24.41 11.41 -19.31
CA GLU A 227 23.77 10.09 -19.24
C GLU A 227 23.39 9.77 -17.80
N LEU A 228 22.35 8.95 -17.63
CA LEU A 228 21.99 8.42 -16.32
C LEU A 228 23.09 7.48 -15.83
N TYR A 229 23.60 7.74 -14.64
CA TYR A 229 24.46 6.82 -13.92
C TYR A 229 23.74 6.27 -12.70
N THR A 230 23.90 4.98 -12.46
CA THR A 230 23.25 4.26 -11.37
C THR A 230 24.25 3.29 -10.76
N GLU A 231 24.35 3.33 -9.44
CA GLU A 231 25.27 2.48 -8.68
C GLU A 231 24.61 2.01 -7.38
N ASP A 232 24.73 0.72 -7.07
CA ASP A 232 24.30 0.20 -5.77
C ASP A 232 25.43 0.39 -4.78
N LEU A 233 25.25 1.28 -3.80
CA LEU A 233 26.16 1.41 -2.67
C LEU A 233 25.95 0.26 -1.68
N ILE A 234 24.69 -0.18 -1.54
CA ILE A 234 24.30 -1.41 -0.85
C ILE A 234 23.35 -2.16 -1.78
N THR A 235 23.61 -3.44 -2.03
CA THR A 235 22.68 -4.32 -2.75
C THR A 235 21.81 -5.07 -1.75
N GLY A 236 20.52 -4.74 -1.76
CA GLY A 236 19.51 -5.40 -0.92
C GLY A 236 19.14 -6.79 -1.41
N THR A 237 18.43 -7.54 -0.56
CA THR A 237 18.02 -8.93 -0.85
C THR A 237 16.50 -9.10 -0.92
N GLY A 238 15.73 -8.02 -0.79
CA GLY A 238 14.28 -8.06 -0.85
C GLY A 238 13.73 -8.15 -2.28
N ALA A 239 12.42 -7.94 -2.42
CA ALA A 239 11.74 -8.01 -3.70
C ALA A 239 12.35 -7.05 -4.73
N THR A 240 12.41 -7.48 -5.99
CA THR A 240 12.82 -6.63 -7.11
C THR A 240 11.72 -5.61 -7.41
N VAL A 241 12.13 -4.35 -7.57
CA VAL A 241 11.29 -3.23 -7.94
C VAL A 241 10.99 -3.26 -9.43
N SER A 242 9.71 -3.27 -9.79
CA SER A 242 9.24 -3.12 -11.16
C SER A 242 8.98 -1.65 -11.53
N GLU A 243 9.05 -1.29 -12.81
CA GLU A 243 8.86 0.08 -13.31
C GLU A 243 7.50 0.72 -12.99
N SER A 244 6.50 -0.09 -12.61
CA SER A 244 5.16 0.35 -12.25
C SER A 244 4.88 0.28 -10.76
N ASP A 245 5.86 -0.11 -9.94
CA ASP A 245 5.66 -0.25 -8.50
C ASP A 245 5.52 1.11 -7.83
N THR A 246 4.86 1.07 -6.67
CA THR A 246 5.08 2.10 -5.65
C THR A 246 6.22 1.64 -4.76
N ILE A 247 7.23 2.50 -4.62
CA ILE A 247 8.36 2.28 -3.71
C ILE A 247 8.19 3.12 -2.46
N TYR A 248 8.69 2.60 -1.35
CA TYR A 248 8.74 3.29 -0.07
C TYR A 248 10.20 3.60 0.22
N VAL A 249 10.55 4.89 0.28
CA VAL A 249 11.94 5.31 0.27
C VAL A 249 12.27 6.34 1.35
N ASN A 250 13.54 6.31 1.74
CA ASN A 250 14.23 7.49 2.25
C ASN A 250 15.28 7.93 1.24
N TYR A 251 15.45 9.23 1.06
CA TYR A 251 16.43 9.75 0.10
C TYR A 251 16.99 11.11 0.51
N VAL A 252 18.09 11.47 -0.13
CA VAL A 252 18.62 12.84 -0.18
C VAL A 252 18.93 13.19 -1.62
N GLY A 253 18.59 14.41 -2.02
CA GLY A 253 18.85 14.96 -3.35
C GLY A 253 19.68 16.24 -3.27
N VAL A 254 20.77 16.28 -4.03
CA VAL A 254 21.63 17.46 -4.18
C VAL A 254 21.77 17.89 -5.64
N THR A 255 21.95 19.17 -5.89
CA THR A 255 22.25 19.70 -7.22
C THR A 255 23.69 19.36 -7.63
N TRP A 256 23.90 18.91 -8.87
CA TRP A 256 25.27 18.61 -9.36
C TRP A 256 26.15 19.86 -9.37
N SER A 257 25.57 21.03 -9.68
CA SER A 257 26.30 22.28 -9.87
C SER A 257 27.11 22.73 -8.64
N ASP A 258 26.57 22.55 -7.44
CA ASP A 258 27.16 23.06 -6.20
C ASP A 258 27.08 22.07 -5.02
N GLY A 259 26.42 20.92 -5.17
CA GLY A 259 26.23 19.94 -4.10
C GLY A 259 25.20 20.37 -3.05
N THR A 260 24.41 21.42 -3.30
CA THR A 260 23.40 21.90 -2.35
C THR A 260 22.24 20.91 -2.28
N GLN A 261 21.89 20.49 -1.06
CA GLN A 261 20.69 19.70 -0.84
C GLN A 261 19.43 20.53 -1.14
N PHE A 262 18.56 20.01 -1.99
CA PHE A 262 17.28 20.64 -2.33
C PHE A 262 16.08 19.84 -1.83
N ASP A 263 16.25 18.54 -1.56
CA ASP A 263 15.19 17.66 -1.08
C ASP A 263 15.74 16.44 -0.32
N GLY A 264 14.89 15.79 0.46
CA GLY A 264 15.19 14.56 1.19
C GLY A 264 14.33 14.37 2.43
N ASN A 265 14.23 13.12 2.88
CA ASN A 265 13.38 12.72 4.01
C ASN A 265 14.06 11.75 4.99
N PHE A 266 15.39 11.59 4.92
CA PHE A 266 16.12 10.92 5.98
C PHE A 266 15.87 11.63 7.34
N GLY A 267 15.67 10.84 8.40
CA GLY A 267 15.26 11.34 9.72
C GLY A 267 13.76 11.63 9.88
N ALA A 268 12.96 11.42 8.83
CA ALA A 268 11.50 11.54 8.86
C ALA A 268 10.83 10.22 8.42
N SER A 269 9.50 10.22 8.34
CA SER A 269 8.76 9.06 7.84
C SER A 269 9.09 8.77 6.36
N PRO A 270 9.17 7.48 5.97
CA PRO A 270 9.34 7.10 4.57
C PRO A 270 8.26 7.69 3.67
N THR A 271 8.63 7.97 2.42
CA THR A 271 7.70 8.49 1.41
C THR A 271 7.32 7.37 0.45
N ALA A 272 6.03 7.26 0.16
CA ALA A 272 5.52 6.38 -0.90
C ALA A 272 5.53 7.13 -2.24
N LEU A 273 6.22 6.58 -3.25
CA LEU A 273 6.35 7.17 -4.58
C LEU A 273 6.02 6.13 -5.64
N SER A 274 5.05 6.43 -6.51
CA SER A 274 4.84 5.63 -7.71
C SER A 274 5.95 5.93 -8.72
N LEU A 275 6.62 4.89 -9.24
CA LEU A 275 7.65 5.08 -10.26
C LEU A 275 7.13 5.69 -11.58
N ASN A 276 5.81 5.64 -11.81
CA ASN A 276 5.17 6.33 -12.93
C ASN A 276 4.90 7.82 -12.68
N GLY A 277 5.07 8.30 -11.43
CA GLY A 277 4.78 9.67 -11.02
C GLY A 277 6.02 10.49 -10.65
N VAL A 278 7.22 9.95 -10.82
CA VAL A 278 8.51 10.59 -10.50
C VAL A 278 9.26 10.95 -11.78
N ILE A 279 10.38 11.68 -11.64
CA ILE A 279 11.28 12.00 -12.75
C ILE A 279 11.80 10.73 -13.42
N GLU A 280 12.03 10.80 -14.74
CA GLU A 280 12.37 9.63 -15.54
C GLU A 280 13.66 8.94 -15.08
N GLY A 281 14.64 9.71 -14.58
CA GLY A 281 15.87 9.15 -14.03
C GLY A 281 15.66 8.26 -12.80
N TRP A 282 14.64 8.54 -11.97
CA TRP A 282 14.26 7.65 -10.87
C TRP A 282 13.61 6.37 -11.39
N LYS A 283 12.67 6.50 -12.34
CA LYS A 283 12.00 5.36 -12.95
C LYS A 283 13.00 4.38 -13.57
N GLN A 284 13.92 4.89 -14.39
CA GLN A 284 14.94 4.07 -15.06
C GLN A 284 16.00 3.56 -14.09
N GLY A 285 16.46 4.39 -13.15
CA GLY A 285 17.56 4.05 -12.26
C GLY A 285 17.19 3.09 -11.11
N LEU A 286 15.93 3.07 -10.70
CA LEU A 286 15.45 2.22 -9.59
C LEU A 286 14.76 0.94 -10.06
N ALA A 287 14.33 0.87 -11.32
CA ALA A 287 13.80 -0.37 -11.87
C ALA A 287 14.86 -1.50 -11.84
N GLY A 288 14.45 -2.69 -11.44
CA GLY A 288 15.34 -3.85 -11.30
C GLY A 288 16.20 -3.86 -10.03
N LYS A 289 16.20 -2.78 -9.24
CA LYS A 289 16.82 -2.76 -7.91
C LYS A 289 16.00 -3.57 -6.92
N THR A 290 16.60 -3.94 -5.80
CA THR A 290 15.94 -4.76 -4.77
C THR A 290 15.64 -3.94 -3.52
N VAL A 291 14.53 -4.25 -2.85
CA VAL A 291 14.25 -3.75 -1.49
C VAL A 291 15.43 -4.07 -0.56
N GLY A 292 15.81 -3.10 0.26
CA GLY A 292 17.02 -3.07 1.08
C GLY A 292 18.20 -2.38 0.40
N SER A 293 18.13 -2.07 -0.90
CA SER A 293 19.25 -1.41 -1.58
C SER A 293 19.38 0.06 -1.19
N ARG A 294 20.63 0.54 -1.15
CA ARG A 294 20.99 1.95 -1.21
C ARG A 294 21.57 2.25 -2.58
N VAL A 295 20.90 3.11 -3.34
CA VAL A 295 21.21 3.37 -4.75
C VAL A 295 21.65 4.83 -4.92
N LEU A 296 22.82 5.03 -5.52
CA LEU A 296 23.27 6.31 -6.02
C LEU A 296 22.73 6.51 -7.44
N LEU A 297 22.04 7.62 -7.66
CA LEU A 297 21.59 8.08 -8.97
C LEU A 297 22.25 9.41 -9.31
N VAL A 298 22.82 9.50 -10.50
CA VAL A 298 23.30 10.76 -11.08
C VAL A 298 22.52 10.98 -12.36
N ILE A 299 21.61 11.95 -12.33
CA ILE A 299 20.54 12.11 -13.30
C ILE A 299 20.84 13.35 -14.15
N PRO A 300 21.00 13.22 -15.48
CA PRO A 300 21.18 14.36 -16.36
C PRO A 300 19.91 15.22 -16.39
N SER A 301 20.06 16.51 -16.72
CA SER A 301 18.95 17.47 -16.66
C SER A 301 17.71 17.02 -17.45
N GLU A 302 17.90 16.35 -18.59
CA GLU A 302 16.81 15.86 -19.46
C GLU A 302 15.98 14.73 -18.82
N LEU A 303 16.58 13.96 -17.90
CA LEU A 303 15.89 12.90 -17.15
C LEU A 303 15.46 13.36 -15.74
N ALA A 304 15.76 14.61 -15.40
CA ALA A 304 15.34 15.29 -14.18
C ALA A 304 14.14 16.21 -14.48
N TYR A 305 14.28 17.51 -14.26
CA TYR A 305 13.21 18.50 -14.48
C TYR A 305 13.33 19.27 -15.81
N GLY A 306 14.39 19.05 -16.58
CA GLY A 306 14.58 19.63 -17.91
C GLY A 306 14.52 21.17 -17.93
N GLU A 307 14.06 21.70 -19.07
CA GLU A 307 13.93 23.14 -19.30
C GLU A 307 12.80 23.79 -18.49
N ASP A 308 11.84 22.99 -18.02
CA ASP A 308 10.68 23.47 -17.24
C ASP A 308 10.99 23.68 -15.75
N ALA A 309 12.20 23.36 -15.31
CA ALA A 309 12.62 23.45 -13.91
C ALA A 309 12.41 24.86 -13.32
N ALA A 310 12.91 25.89 -14.01
CA ALA A 310 12.79 27.29 -13.57
C ALA A 310 11.32 27.73 -13.40
N THR A 311 10.46 27.35 -14.35
CA THR A 311 9.05 27.75 -14.36
C THR A 311 8.22 27.02 -13.29
N SER A 312 8.63 25.81 -12.93
CA SER A 312 7.99 24.99 -11.88
C SER A 312 8.57 25.20 -10.49
N GLY A 313 9.68 25.95 -10.36
CA GLY A 313 10.41 26.13 -9.11
C GLY A 313 11.17 24.87 -8.67
N ALA A 314 11.42 23.94 -9.59
CA ALA A 314 12.21 22.74 -9.36
C ALA A 314 13.71 23.04 -9.53
N PRO A 315 14.61 22.21 -8.97
CA PRO A 315 16.05 22.40 -9.14
C PRO A 315 16.45 22.26 -10.62
N GLU A 316 17.26 23.20 -11.09
CA GLU A 316 17.76 23.24 -12.46
C GLU A 316 18.99 22.34 -12.64
N GLY A 317 19.13 21.76 -13.83
CA GLY A 317 20.31 20.98 -14.22
C GLY A 317 20.31 19.53 -13.75
N ALA A 318 21.51 18.94 -13.72
CA ALA A 318 21.71 17.56 -13.28
C ALA A 318 21.60 17.43 -11.75
N LEU A 319 21.07 16.30 -11.30
CA LEU A 319 20.79 16.02 -9.89
C LEU A 319 21.49 14.74 -9.45
N VAL A 320 21.88 14.68 -8.17
CA VAL A 320 22.42 13.47 -7.55
C VAL A 320 21.54 13.07 -6.39
N PHE A 321 21.19 11.80 -6.33
CA PHE A 321 20.41 11.23 -5.25
C PHE A 321 21.12 10.03 -4.62
N VAL A 322 20.95 9.86 -3.31
CA VAL A 322 21.12 8.56 -2.66
C VAL A 322 19.76 8.15 -2.11
N VAL A 323 19.32 6.95 -2.49
CA VAL A 323 17.97 6.44 -2.22
C VAL A 323 18.07 5.10 -1.51
N ASP A 324 17.46 4.99 -0.33
CA ASP A 324 17.20 3.73 0.37
C ASP A 324 15.82 3.20 -0.03
N ILE A 325 15.77 2.00 -0.59
CA ILE A 325 14.53 1.31 -0.95
C ILE A 325 14.08 0.46 0.25
N LEU A 326 13.12 0.97 1.03
CA LEU A 326 12.69 0.35 2.28
C LEU A 326 11.57 -0.67 2.10
N GLY A 327 10.86 -0.59 0.97
CA GLY A 327 9.81 -1.51 0.58
C GLY A 327 9.30 -1.21 -0.81
N SER A 328 8.53 -2.12 -1.37
CA SER A 328 7.80 -1.91 -2.62
C SER A 328 6.43 -2.58 -2.54
N SER A 329 5.47 -2.04 -3.29
CA SER A 329 4.18 -2.65 -3.53
C SER A 329 3.83 -2.56 -5.00
N PRO A 330 3.39 -3.66 -5.64
CA PRO A 330 2.96 -3.63 -7.03
C PRO A 330 1.75 -2.71 -7.19
N THR A 331 1.62 -2.08 -8.35
CA THR A 331 0.36 -1.41 -8.70
C THR A 331 -0.76 -2.46 -8.68
N ARG A 332 -1.82 -2.23 -7.88
CA ARG A 332 -2.86 -3.25 -7.64
C ARG A 332 -3.65 -3.67 -8.88
N THR A 333 -3.70 -2.84 -9.93
CA THR A 333 -4.20 -3.23 -11.26
C THR A 333 -3.39 -4.38 -11.88
N ALA A 334 -2.07 -4.39 -11.67
CA ALA A 334 -1.19 -5.48 -12.12
C ALA A 334 -1.29 -6.72 -11.22
N ALA A 335 -1.46 -6.53 -9.90
CA ALA A 335 -1.62 -7.62 -8.94
C ALA A 335 -2.91 -8.43 -9.19
N ALA A 336 -4.02 -7.76 -9.50
CA ALA A 336 -5.28 -8.43 -9.88
C ALA A 336 -5.15 -9.25 -11.18
N SER A 337 -4.37 -8.76 -12.15
CA SER A 337 -4.09 -9.49 -13.39
C SER A 337 -3.13 -10.67 -13.20
N ALA A 338 -2.17 -10.57 -12.29
CA ALA A 338 -1.23 -11.65 -11.96
C ALA A 338 -1.92 -12.77 -11.17
N SER A 339 -2.78 -12.42 -10.22
CA SER A 339 -3.63 -13.38 -9.50
C SER A 339 -4.59 -14.13 -10.43
N ALA A 340 -5.23 -13.43 -11.37
CA ALA A 340 -6.09 -14.05 -12.38
C ALA A 340 -5.31 -14.97 -13.34
N SER A 341 -4.06 -14.63 -13.67
CA SER A 341 -3.20 -15.47 -14.53
C SER A 341 -2.64 -16.70 -13.80
N ALA A 342 -2.38 -16.61 -12.50
CA ALA A 342 -1.95 -17.73 -11.67
C ALA A 342 -3.09 -18.74 -11.46
N ASP A 343 -4.31 -18.25 -11.22
CA ASP A 343 -5.52 -19.07 -11.10
C ASP A 343 -5.90 -19.76 -12.44
N ALA A 344 -5.77 -19.03 -13.56
CA ALA A 344 -5.93 -19.62 -14.89
C ALA A 344 -4.87 -20.70 -15.21
N SER A 345 -3.64 -20.55 -14.71
CA SER A 345 -2.56 -21.54 -14.90
C SER A 345 -2.76 -22.79 -14.02
N ALA A 346 -3.27 -22.61 -12.78
CA ALA A 346 -3.65 -23.71 -11.89
C ALA A 346 -4.87 -24.49 -12.42
N THR A 347 -5.84 -23.80 -13.01
CA THR A 347 -7.02 -24.42 -13.64
C THR A 347 -6.65 -25.20 -14.91
N ALA A 348 -5.71 -24.68 -15.72
CA ALA A 348 -5.23 -25.36 -16.92
C ALA A 348 -4.38 -26.61 -16.63
N THR A 349 -3.66 -26.65 -15.51
CA THR A 349 -2.88 -27.83 -15.10
C THR A 349 -3.76 -28.91 -14.45
N ALA A 350 -4.86 -28.53 -13.79
CA ALA A 350 -5.86 -29.48 -13.31
C ALA A 350 -6.65 -30.13 -14.46
N ASP A 351 -7.02 -29.37 -15.49
CA ASP A 351 -7.76 -29.87 -16.66
C ASP A 351 -6.89 -30.79 -17.56
N ALA A 352 -5.60 -30.46 -17.72
CA ALA A 352 -4.65 -31.31 -18.44
C ALA A 352 -4.33 -32.64 -17.71
N SER A 353 -4.31 -32.63 -16.37
CA SER A 353 -4.10 -33.86 -15.58
C SER A 353 -5.33 -34.78 -15.57
N ALA A 354 -6.55 -34.23 -15.73
CA ALA A 354 -7.77 -35.02 -15.86
C ALA A 354 -7.88 -35.66 -17.27
N SER A 355 -7.53 -34.92 -18.32
CA SER A 355 -7.58 -35.41 -19.71
C SER A 355 -6.55 -36.51 -20.00
N ALA A 356 -5.35 -36.45 -19.40
CA ALA A 356 -4.32 -37.48 -19.58
C ALA A 356 -4.63 -38.83 -18.90
N THR A 357 -5.58 -38.87 -17.95
CA THR A 357 -5.92 -40.11 -17.24
C THR A 357 -7.02 -40.91 -17.97
N GLU A 358 -7.86 -40.27 -18.80
CA GLU A 358 -8.86 -40.98 -19.60
C GLU A 358 -8.29 -41.60 -20.90
N THR A 359 -7.25 -41.02 -21.51
CA THR A 359 -6.70 -41.58 -22.78
C THR A 359 -5.76 -42.78 -22.57
N ALA A 360 -5.27 -43.01 -21.35
CA ALA A 360 -4.43 -44.16 -21.03
C ALA A 360 -5.22 -45.46 -20.77
N SER A 361 -6.53 -45.37 -20.49
CA SER A 361 -7.37 -46.56 -20.22
C SER A 361 -7.98 -47.19 -21.48
N GLU A 362 -8.01 -46.51 -22.63
CA GLU A 362 -8.62 -47.03 -23.87
C GLU A 362 -7.61 -47.59 -24.89
N SER A 363 -6.30 -47.49 -24.62
CA SER A 363 -5.23 -48.06 -25.48
C SER A 363 -4.73 -49.45 -25.03
N ALA A 364 -5.16 -49.97 -23.88
CA ALA A 364 -4.62 -51.21 -23.29
C ALA A 364 -5.52 -52.45 -23.46
N SER A 365 -6.65 -52.37 -24.17
CA SER A 365 -7.60 -53.48 -24.29
C SER A 365 -7.75 -54.09 -25.69
N ALA A 366 -6.85 -53.78 -26.64
CA ALA A 366 -6.92 -54.27 -28.01
C ALA A 366 -5.59 -54.86 -28.52
N GLU A 367 -4.85 -55.64 -27.71
CA GLU A 367 -3.78 -56.50 -28.23
C GLU A 367 -3.52 -57.71 -27.32
N ALA A 368 -4.51 -58.59 -27.17
CA ALA A 368 -4.31 -59.88 -26.50
C ALA A 368 -5.33 -60.95 -26.96
N THR A 369 -5.43 -61.21 -28.27
CA THR A 369 -6.02 -62.48 -28.76
C THR A 369 -5.31 -62.95 -30.03
N ALA A 370 -4.11 -63.51 -29.87
CA ALA A 370 -3.55 -64.46 -30.84
C ALA A 370 -2.45 -65.31 -30.19
N SER A 371 -2.69 -66.62 -30.13
CA SER A 371 -1.73 -67.74 -30.03
C SER A 371 -1.89 -68.64 -28.79
N ALA A 372 -2.50 -69.81 -29.03
CA ALA A 372 -2.37 -71.14 -28.38
C ALA A 372 -3.78 -71.79 -28.32
N SER A 373 -4.12 -72.97 -28.85
CA SER A 373 -3.45 -74.06 -29.57
C SER A 373 -4.55 -75.00 -30.13
N GLU A 374 -4.18 -75.85 -31.10
CA GLU A 374 -4.93 -76.92 -31.82
C GLU A 374 -5.72 -76.57 -33.08
#